data_AF-A0A1T5P5W9-F1
#
_entry.id   AF-A0A1T5P5W9-F1
#
_cell.length_a   1.000
_cell.length_b   1.000
_cell.length_c   1.000
_cell.angle_alpha   90.00
_cell.angle_beta   90.00
_cell.angle_gamma   90.00
#
_symmetry.space_group_name_H-M   'P 1'
#
loop_
_entity.id
_entity.type
_entity.pdbx_description
1 polymer ?
#
loop_
_entity_poly.entity_id
_entity_poly.type
_entity_poly.pdbx_seq_one_letter_code
_entity_poly.pdbx_strand_id
1 'polypeptide(L)'
;MNISNYIESGIIERYLLGLASPEQEDELLHLRRIYPLLDLEFTAAELRIEDKLMEEGSLPPVKIKNAVLQRIKPDKDWEDRPRGGYNPYEHTNFHHTYIPLDSFWNRRITVSVWWRCAFIALAVLAMSLAASTWYFYHRAQMLEDILFKLKVPPATYPAPVTR
;
A
#
# COMPACT_ATOMS: atom_id res chain seq x y z
N MET A 1 17.47 -13.21 47.40
CA MET A 1 18.08 -12.13 46.59
C MET A 1 17.21 -10.89 46.71
N ASN A 2 17.78 -9.70 46.88
CA ASN A 2 17.02 -8.44 46.73
C ASN A 2 17.15 -7.99 45.27
N ILE A 3 16.03 -7.86 44.55
CA ILE A 3 16.04 -7.60 43.11
C ILE A 3 16.59 -6.20 42.79
N SER A 4 16.41 -5.23 43.67
CA SER A 4 16.93 -3.87 43.52
C SER A 4 18.46 -3.85 43.57
N ASN A 5 19.06 -4.56 44.53
CA ASN A 5 20.51 -4.70 44.59
C ASN A 5 21.09 -5.42 43.35
N TYR A 6 20.31 -6.33 42.76
CA TYR A 6 20.71 -7.05 41.56
C TYR A 6 20.70 -6.13 40.33
N ILE A 7 19.71 -5.25 40.20
CA ILE A 7 19.67 -4.20 39.18
C ILE A 7 20.85 -3.22 39.38
N GLU A 8 21.06 -2.74 40.61
CA GLU A 8 22.15 -1.82 40.94
C GLU A 8 23.55 -2.40 40.71
N SER A 9 23.69 -3.74 40.68
CA SER A 9 24.97 -4.39 40.37
C SER A 9 25.47 -4.15 38.94
N GLY A 10 24.61 -3.60 38.06
CA GLY A 10 24.94 -3.30 36.67
C GLY A 10 25.03 -4.55 35.80
N ILE A 11 24.38 -5.65 36.21
CA ILE A 11 24.40 -6.92 35.48
C ILE A 11 23.67 -6.81 34.13
N ILE A 12 22.63 -5.98 34.06
CA ILE A 12 21.84 -5.74 32.85
C ILE A 12 22.70 -5.06 31.79
N GLU A 13 23.47 -4.03 32.15
CA GLU A 13 24.37 -3.34 31.23
C GLU A 13 25.50 -4.24 30.76
N ARG A 14 26.06 -5.07 31.66
CA ARG A 14 27.08 -6.05 31.28
C ARG A 14 26.51 -7.07 30.30
N TYR A 15 25.29 -7.53 30.53
CA TYR A 15 24.60 -8.44 29.61
C TYR A 15 24.36 -7.79 28.24
N LEU A 16 23.79 -6.58 28.20
CA LEU A 16 23.51 -5.86 26.96
C LEU A 16 24.77 -5.57 26.12
N LEU A 17 25.91 -5.34 26.78
CA LEU A 17 27.20 -5.13 26.13
C LEU A 17 27.95 -6.43 25.80
N GLY A 18 27.41 -7.60 26.15
CA GLY A 18 28.05 -8.90 25.92
C GLY A 18 29.29 -9.15 26.80
N LEU A 19 29.32 -8.55 27.99
CA LEU A 19 30.38 -8.69 29.00
C LEU A 19 30.01 -9.61 30.17
N ALA A 20 28.78 -10.12 30.20
CA ALA A 20 28.32 -11.04 31.24
C ALA A 20 28.93 -12.44 31.05
N SER A 21 29.14 -13.18 32.15
CA SER A 21 29.50 -14.60 32.05
C SER A 21 28.28 -15.44 31.69
N PRO A 22 28.43 -16.58 31.02
CA PRO A 22 27.30 -17.42 30.61
C PRO A 22 26.42 -17.87 31.80
N GLU A 23 27.04 -18.08 32.98
CA GLU A 23 26.33 -18.40 34.22
C GLU A 23 25.40 -17.26 34.67
N GLN A 24 25.86 -16.01 34.50
CA GLN A 24 25.07 -14.82 34.84
C GLN A 24 23.95 -14.57 33.83
N GLU A 25 24.17 -14.88 32.56
CA GLU A 25 23.13 -14.78 31.52
C GLU A 25 21.97 -15.72 31.83
N ASP A 26 22.26 -16.98 32.17
CA ASP A 26 21.25 -17.97 32.53
C ASP A 26 20.47 -17.55 33.79
N GLU A 27 21.15 -17.02 34.80
CA GLU A 27 20.52 -16.47 36.00
C GLU A 27 19.58 -15.31 35.66
N LEU A 28 20.05 -14.36 34.83
CA LEU A 28 19.28 -13.18 34.42
C LEU A 28 18.04 -13.58 33.62
N LEU A 29 18.18 -14.52 32.68
CA LEU A 29 17.06 -15.05 31.89
C LEU A 29 16.04 -15.78 32.76
N HIS A 30 16.50 -16.50 33.78
CA HIS A 30 15.62 -17.13 34.76
C HIS A 30 14.84 -16.09 35.58
N LEU A 31 15.55 -15.08 36.11
CA LEU A 31 14.96 -14.01 36.91
C LEU A 31 13.97 -13.16 36.09
N ARG A 32 14.24 -12.93 34.81
CA ARG A 32 13.35 -12.22 33.89
C ARG A 32 11.98 -12.88 33.75
N ARG A 33 11.91 -14.21 33.86
CA ARG A 33 10.62 -14.93 33.86
C ARG A 33 9.79 -14.69 35.12
N ILE A 34 10.45 -14.41 36.24
CA ILE A 34 9.83 -14.29 37.57
C ILE A 34 9.49 -12.83 37.88
N TYR A 35 10.33 -11.89 37.44
CA TYR A 35 10.24 -10.48 37.78
C TYR A 35 10.14 -9.60 36.53
N PRO A 36 8.93 -9.17 36.13
CA PRO A 36 8.75 -8.28 34.98
C PRO A 36 9.34 -6.88 35.20
N LEU A 37 9.69 -6.51 36.44
CA LEU A 37 10.42 -5.28 36.74
C LEU A 37 11.77 -5.22 36.01
N LEU A 38 12.41 -6.38 35.80
CA LEU A 38 13.66 -6.45 35.05
C LEU A 38 13.49 -6.04 33.58
N ASP A 39 12.33 -6.28 32.96
CA ASP A 39 12.07 -5.84 31.58
C ASP A 39 12.05 -4.32 31.44
N LEU A 40 11.51 -3.63 32.45
CA LEU A 40 11.46 -2.17 32.49
C LEU A 40 12.88 -1.59 32.59
N GLU A 41 13.70 -2.15 33.49
CA GLU A 41 15.10 -1.75 33.65
C GLU A 41 15.94 -2.10 32.42
N PHE A 42 15.67 -3.23 31.77
CA PHE A 42 16.28 -3.59 30.48
C PHE A 42 16.01 -2.52 29.42
N THR A 43 14.76 -2.12 29.26
CA THR A 43 14.37 -1.10 28.28
C THR A 43 15.03 0.25 28.61
N ALA A 44 15.08 0.61 29.89
CA ALA A 44 15.76 1.84 30.34
C ALA A 44 17.28 1.79 30.12
N ALA A 45 17.91 0.62 30.28
CA ALA A 45 19.33 0.43 30.01
C ALA A 45 19.63 0.45 28.50
N GLU A 46 18.80 -0.19 27.68
CA GLU A 46 18.91 -0.17 26.21
C GLU A 46 18.86 1.26 25.69
N LEU A 47 17.88 2.07 26.11
CA LEU A 47 17.75 3.46 25.69
C LEU A 47 18.98 4.30 26.08
N ARG A 48 19.48 4.14 27.32
CA ARG A 48 20.68 4.85 27.78
C ARG A 48 21.92 4.50 26.96
N ILE A 49 22.04 3.24 26.54
CA ILE A 49 23.15 2.79 25.71
C ILE A 49 22.99 3.32 24.27
N GLU A 50 21.78 3.25 23.72
CA GLU A 50 21.46 3.77 22.39
C GLU A 50 21.78 5.27 22.29
N ASP A 51 21.31 6.09 23.23
CA ASP A 51 21.56 7.53 23.25
C ASP A 51 23.06 7.84 23.22
N LYS A 52 23.84 7.13 24.03
CA LYS A 52 25.31 7.29 24.07
C LYS A 52 25.97 6.85 22.76
N LEU A 53 25.55 5.72 22.19
CA LEU A 53 26.08 5.23 20.92
C LEU A 53 25.69 6.13 19.74
N MET A 54 24.54 6.79 19.80
CA MET A 54 24.13 7.77 18.80
C MET A 54 24.91 9.08 18.92
N GLU A 55 25.20 9.54 20.15
CA GLU A 55 25.99 10.75 20.39
C GLU A 55 27.45 10.57 19.94
N GLU A 56 28.05 9.42 20.25
CA GLU A 56 29.45 9.11 19.93
C GLU A 56 29.62 8.44 18.54
N GLY A 57 28.52 8.09 17.88
CA GLY A 57 28.50 7.30 16.66
C GLY A 57 29.08 8.03 15.44
N SER A 58 30.17 7.50 14.87
CA SER A 58 30.69 7.98 13.59
C SER A 58 29.81 7.56 12.42
N LEU A 59 29.59 8.45 11.45
CA LEU A 59 28.84 8.14 10.24
C LEU A 59 29.49 6.99 9.45
N PRO A 60 28.75 5.92 9.12
CA PRO A 60 29.31 4.81 8.37
C PRO A 60 29.63 5.22 6.91
N PRO A 61 30.68 4.65 6.29
CA PRO A 61 31.01 4.92 4.89
C PRO A 61 29.85 4.58 3.93
N VAL A 62 29.53 5.51 3.03
CA VAL A 62 28.41 5.41 2.07
C VAL A 62 28.45 4.12 1.22
N LYS A 63 29.65 3.58 0.95
CA LYS A 63 29.84 2.35 0.17
C LYS A 63 29.20 1.12 0.85
N ILE A 64 29.18 1.07 2.19
CA ILE A 64 28.65 -0.07 2.95
C ILE A 64 27.13 -0.15 2.82
N LYS A 65 26.44 1.01 2.81
CA LYS A 65 24.99 1.08 2.60
C LYS A 65 24.57 0.35 1.34
N ASN A 66 25.24 0.61 0.22
CA ASN A 66 24.92 -0.02 -1.06
C ASN A 66 25.20 -1.53 -1.06
N ALA A 67 26.31 -1.96 -0.43
CA ALA A 67 26.65 -3.38 -0.30
C ALA A 67 25.62 -4.16 0.53
N VAL A 68 25.17 -3.59 1.65
CA VAL A 68 24.13 -4.18 2.50
C VAL A 68 22.78 -4.23 1.76
N LEU A 69 22.37 -3.12 1.12
CA LEU A 69 21.13 -3.08 0.35
C LEU A 69 21.14 -4.07 -0.82
N GLN A 70 22.30 -4.36 -1.42
CA GLN A 70 22.39 -5.36 -2.48
C GLN A 70 22.20 -6.78 -1.93
N ARG A 71 22.73 -7.10 -0.74
CA ARG A 71 22.55 -8.42 -0.10
C ARG A 71 21.12 -8.68 0.40
N ILE A 72 20.39 -7.62 0.77
CA ILE A 72 19.01 -7.73 1.27
C ILE A 72 18.01 -7.81 0.10
N LYS A 73 18.39 -7.41 -1.12
CA LYS A 73 17.50 -7.52 -2.27
C LYS A 73 17.15 -9.00 -2.46
N PRO A 74 15.86 -9.36 -2.45
CA PRO A 74 15.45 -10.71 -2.79
C PRO A 74 15.97 -10.99 -4.19
N ASP A 75 16.66 -12.13 -4.34
CA ASP A 75 17.18 -12.56 -5.63
C ASP A 75 16.08 -12.40 -6.68
N LYS A 76 16.37 -11.63 -7.72
CA LYS A 76 15.50 -11.48 -8.90
C LYS A 76 15.38 -12.79 -9.69
N ASP A 77 15.93 -13.88 -9.17
CA ASP A 77 15.91 -15.23 -9.71
C ASP A 77 14.51 -15.84 -9.82
N TRP A 78 13.45 -15.13 -9.38
CA TRP A 78 12.07 -15.55 -9.58
C TRP A 78 11.48 -15.13 -10.93
N GLU A 79 12.02 -14.11 -11.62
CA GLU A 79 11.48 -13.68 -12.93
C GLU A 79 12.16 -14.36 -14.13
N ASP A 80 13.37 -14.91 -13.98
CA ASP A 80 14.19 -15.48 -15.07
C ASP A 80 14.25 -17.02 -15.08
N ARG A 81 13.33 -17.73 -14.40
CA ARG A 81 13.22 -19.18 -14.62
C ARG A 81 12.55 -19.43 -15.96
N PRO A 82 13.23 -20.01 -16.98
CA PRO A 82 12.56 -20.48 -18.17
C PRO A 82 11.48 -21.45 -17.74
N ARG A 83 10.27 -21.24 -18.26
CA ARG A 83 9.06 -22.03 -18.00
C ARG A 83 9.23 -23.43 -18.60
N GLY A 84 10.15 -24.22 -18.06
CA GLY A 84 10.48 -25.57 -18.49
C GLY A 84 10.22 -26.55 -17.35
N GLY A 85 9.23 -27.43 -17.56
CA GLY A 85 9.05 -28.72 -16.87
C GLY A 85 9.24 -28.73 -15.35
N TYR A 86 8.22 -28.34 -14.60
CA TYR A 86 8.18 -28.54 -13.15
C TYR A 86 8.02 -30.06 -12.85
N ASN A 87 9.13 -30.73 -12.49
CA ASN A 87 9.13 -32.08 -11.92
C ASN A 87 9.00 -31.95 -10.39
N PRO A 88 7.87 -32.34 -9.77
CA PRO A 88 7.59 -32.07 -8.36
C PRO A 88 8.36 -32.93 -7.34
N TYR A 89 9.36 -33.72 -7.77
CA TYR A 89 9.97 -34.77 -6.93
C TYR A 89 11.44 -34.53 -6.58
N GLU A 90 12.02 -33.37 -6.91
CA GLU A 90 13.42 -33.09 -6.58
C GLU A 90 13.54 -32.42 -5.21
N HIS A 91 13.40 -33.24 -4.17
CA HIS A 91 13.65 -32.84 -2.78
C HIS A 91 15.17 -32.72 -2.54
N THR A 92 15.76 -31.57 -2.83
CA THR A 92 17.07 -31.24 -2.27
C THR A 92 16.91 -30.83 -0.81
N ASN A 93 17.38 -31.71 0.07
CA ASN A 93 17.49 -31.55 1.51
C ASN A 93 18.25 -30.27 1.89
N PHE A 94 17.54 -29.16 2.09
CA PHE A 94 18.05 -28.03 2.85
C PHE A 94 17.06 -27.69 3.96
N HIS A 95 17.49 -28.05 5.17
CA HIS A 95 16.79 -27.89 6.43
C HIS A 95 16.68 -26.40 6.80
N HIS A 96 15.82 -25.65 6.13
CA HIS A 96 15.42 -24.30 6.55
C HIS A 96 13.91 -24.24 6.67
N THR A 97 13.45 -24.36 7.92
CA THR A 97 12.07 -24.10 8.33
C THR A 97 11.78 -22.61 8.16
N TYR A 98 11.40 -22.20 6.96
CA TYR A 98 10.75 -20.92 6.75
C TYR A 98 9.25 -21.14 6.89
N ILE A 99 8.62 -20.46 7.85
CA ILE A 99 7.17 -20.28 7.85
C ILE A 99 6.90 -19.33 6.68
N PRO A 100 6.16 -19.72 5.63
CA PRO A 100 5.71 -18.75 4.65
C PRO A 100 4.79 -17.78 5.36
N LEU A 101 5.28 -16.57 5.65
CA LEU A 101 4.40 -15.44 5.88
C LEU A 101 3.79 -15.13 4.53
N ASP A 102 2.68 -15.78 4.22
CA ASP A 102 1.84 -15.38 3.11
C ASP A 102 1.58 -13.89 3.25
N SER A 103 1.80 -13.16 2.15
CA SER A 103 1.71 -11.70 2.12
C SER A 103 0.27 -11.28 2.38
N PHE A 104 -0.12 -11.16 3.66
CA PHE A 104 -1.42 -10.69 4.14
C PHE A 104 -1.79 -9.27 3.63
N TRP A 105 -0.82 -8.60 2.99
CA TRP A 105 -0.91 -7.24 2.44
C TRP A 105 -0.95 -7.17 0.92
N ASN A 106 -1.18 -8.26 0.20
CA ASN A 106 -1.42 -8.19 -1.25
C ASN A 106 -2.86 -7.74 -1.56
N ARG A 107 -3.30 -6.61 -0.99
CA ARG A 107 -4.48 -5.86 -1.48
C ARG A 107 -4.12 -5.10 -2.75
N ARG A 108 -3.72 -5.83 -3.79
CA ARG A 108 -3.89 -5.33 -5.15
C ARG A 108 -5.39 -5.35 -5.37
N ILE A 109 -6.03 -4.20 -5.19
CA ILE A 109 -7.36 -3.95 -5.73
C ILE A 109 -7.18 -4.07 -7.24
N THR A 110 -7.24 -5.30 -7.73
CA THR A 110 -7.23 -5.60 -9.15
C THR A 110 -8.59 -5.14 -9.63
N VAL A 111 -8.66 -3.88 -10.04
CA VAL A 111 -9.87 -3.36 -10.68
C VAL A 111 -10.05 -4.23 -11.91
N SER A 112 -11.04 -5.12 -11.84
CA SER A 112 -11.32 -6.05 -12.91
C SER A 112 -11.53 -5.25 -14.20
N VAL A 113 -10.95 -5.73 -15.30
CA VAL A 113 -10.98 -5.06 -16.62
C VAL A 113 -12.41 -4.70 -17.05
N TRP A 114 -13.41 -5.39 -16.49
CA TRP A 114 -14.84 -5.13 -16.62
C TRP A 114 -15.31 -3.72 -16.26
N TRP A 115 -14.64 -3.01 -15.34
CA TRP A 115 -15.03 -1.63 -15.03
C TRP A 115 -14.82 -0.68 -16.22
N ARG A 116 -13.81 -0.95 -17.06
CA ARG A 116 -13.62 -0.20 -18.32
C ARG A 116 -14.77 -0.44 -19.30
N CYS A 117 -15.24 -1.68 -19.41
CA CYS A 117 -16.39 -2.01 -20.25
C CYS A 117 -17.68 -1.33 -19.74
N ALA A 118 -17.89 -1.32 -18.42
CA ALA A 118 -19.03 -0.64 -17.80
C ALA A 118 -19.02 0.87 -18.06
N PHE A 119 -17.86 1.52 -17.99
CA PHE A 119 -17.72 2.95 -18.24
C PHE A 119 -17.97 3.30 -19.72
N ILE A 120 -17.46 2.48 -20.65
CA ILE A 120 -17.72 2.65 -22.09
C ILE A 120 -19.21 2.50 -22.39
N ALA A 121 -19.88 1.48 -21.83
CA ALA A 121 -21.32 1.29 -22.01
C ALA A 121 -22.13 2.48 -21.48
N LEU A 122 -21.79 3.02 -20.31
CA LEU A 122 -22.44 4.19 -19.73
C LEU A 122 -22.24 5.44 -20.60
N ALA A 123 -21.03 5.66 -21.12
CA ALA A 123 -20.74 6.79 -22.01
C ALA A 123 -21.54 6.72 -23.33
N VAL A 124 -21.65 5.53 -23.93
CA VAL A 124 -22.45 5.31 -25.14
C VAL A 124 -23.93 5.55 -24.88
N LEU A 125 -24.45 5.09 -23.74
CA LEU A 125 -25.85 5.30 -23.34
C LEU A 125 -26.14 6.80 -23.12
N ALA A 126 -25.24 7.53 -22.44
CA ALA A 126 -25.38 8.97 -22.26
C ALA A 126 -25.39 9.73 -23.59
N MET A 127 -24.50 9.37 -24.53
CA MET A 127 -24.45 9.97 -25.87
C MET A 127 -25.72 9.67 -26.68
N SER A 128 -26.26 8.45 -26.57
CA SER A 128 -27.54 8.06 -27.19
C SER A 128 -28.69 8.93 -26.68
N LEU A 129 -28.79 9.13 -25.36
CA LEU A 129 -29.82 9.98 -24.78
C LEU A 129 -29.65 11.45 -25.22
N ALA A 130 -28.42 11.98 -25.21
CA ALA A 130 -28.15 13.34 -25.64
C ALA A 130 -28.51 13.57 -27.12
N ALA A 131 -28.20 12.62 -28.00
CA ALA A 131 -28.59 12.70 -29.40
C ALA A 131 -30.12 12.64 -29.58
N SER A 132 -30.80 11.79 -28.80
CA SER A 132 -32.26 11.66 -28.83
C SER A 132 -32.95 12.93 -28.33
N THR A 133 -32.47 13.53 -27.23
CA THR A 133 -33.05 14.77 -26.69
C THR A 133 -32.81 15.94 -27.63
N TRP A 134 -31.63 16.03 -28.25
CA TRP A 134 -31.35 17.06 -29.26
C TRP A 134 -32.24 16.94 -30.49
N TYR A 135 -32.42 15.72 -31.03
CA TYR A 135 -33.31 15.48 -32.16
C TYR A 135 -34.77 15.82 -31.84
N PHE A 136 -35.24 15.40 -30.65
CA PHE A 136 -36.59 15.71 -30.20
C PHE A 136 -36.80 17.22 -30.03
N TYR A 137 -35.83 17.92 -29.46
CA TYR A 137 -35.88 19.38 -29.30
C TYR A 137 -35.95 20.09 -30.65
N HIS A 138 -35.13 19.69 -31.60
CA HIS A 138 -35.16 20.23 -32.96
C HIS A 138 -36.51 19.97 -33.66
N ARG A 139 -37.12 18.79 -33.46
CA ARG A 139 -38.46 18.47 -33.98
C ARG A 139 -39.56 19.28 -33.28
N ALA A 140 -39.46 19.52 -31.99
CA ALA A 140 -40.41 20.35 -31.24
C ALA A 140 -40.40 21.80 -31.73
N GLN A 141 -39.21 22.38 -31.97
CA GLN A 141 -39.10 23.74 -32.53
C GLN A 141 -39.74 23.87 -33.92
N MET A 142 -39.55 22.86 -34.79
CA MET A 142 -40.20 22.83 -36.11
C MET A 142 -41.73 22.83 -36.02
N LEU A 143 -42.32 22.21 -34.99
CA LEU A 143 -43.77 22.22 -34.76
C LEU A 143 -44.25 23.60 -34.28
N GLU A 144 -43.49 24.25 -33.40
CA GLU A 144 -43.79 25.61 -32.94
C GLU A 144 -43.75 26.63 -34.08
N ASP A 145 -42.77 26.53 -34.99
CA ASP A 145 -42.67 27.41 -36.16
C ASP A 145 -43.85 27.24 -37.12
N ILE A 146 -44.28 25.99 -37.36
CA ILE A 146 -45.46 25.70 -38.17
C ILE A 146 -46.71 26.27 -37.50
N LEU A 147 -46.85 26.11 -36.19
CA LEU A 147 -47.98 26.65 -35.43
C LEU A 147 -47.98 28.17 -35.47
N PHE A 148 -46.83 28.83 -35.26
CA PHE A 148 -46.70 30.28 -35.35
C PHE A 148 -47.08 30.79 -36.74
N LYS A 149 -46.59 30.13 -37.80
CA LYS A 149 -46.92 30.46 -39.19
C LYS A 149 -48.41 30.28 -39.53
N LEU A 150 -49.09 29.32 -38.89
CA LEU A 150 -50.54 29.13 -39.02
C LEU A 150 -51.35 30.10 -38.15
N LYS A 151 -50.80 30.54 -37.01
CA LYS A 151 -51.45 31.45 -36.07
C LYS A 151 -51.36 32.92 -36.48
N VAL A 152 -50.36 33.30 -37.28
CA VAL A 152 -50.28 34.63 -37.89
C VAL A 152 -51.05 34.61 -39.21
N PRO A 153 -52.25 35.20 -39.31
CA PRO A 153 -52.95 35.29 -40.58
C PRO A 153 -52.14 36.15 -41.57
N PRO A 154 -52.06 35.78 -42.86
CA PRO A 154 -51.43 36.63 -43.86
C PRO A 154 -52.20 37.94 -43.92
N ALA A 155 -51.51 39.06 -43.65
CA ALA A 155 -52.04 40.39 -43.83
C ALA A 155 -52.49 40.53 -45.29
N THR A 156 -53.80 40.61 -45.48
CA THR A 156 -54.48 40.90 -46.73
C THR A 156 -53.84 42.11 -47.39
N TYR A 157 -53.17 41.90 -48.53
CA TYR A 157 -52.76 42.98 -49.42
C TYR A 157 -54.02 43.70 -49.93
N PRO A 158 -54.15 45.03 -49.80
CA PRO A 158 -55.25 45.75 -50.45
C PRO A 158 -55.03 45.74 -51.97
N ALA A 159 -56.10 45.37 -52.68
CA ALA A 159 -56.16 45.30 -54.14
C ALA A 159 -55.92 46.68 -54.82
N PRO A 160 -55.35 46.71 -56.04
CA PRO A 160 -55.16 47.94 -56.77
C PRO A 160 -56.50 48.44 -57.33
N VAL A 161 -56.91 49.66 -56.95
CA VAL A 161 -58.07 50.32 -57.53
C VAL A 161 -57.62 51.11 -58.76
N THR A 162 -57.88 50.54 -59.93
CA THR A 162 -57.97 51.26 -61.21
C THR A 162 -59.34 51.92 -61.34
N ARG A 163 -59.41 53.26 -61.34
CA ARG A 163 -60.01 54.07 -62.42
C ARG A 163 -59.85 55.56 -62.15
#